data_AF-A0A9D1GAS5-F1
#
_entry.id   AF-A0A9D1GAS5-F1
#
_cell.length_a   1.000
_cell.length_b   1.000
_cell.length_c   1.000
_cell.angle_alpha   90.00
_cell.angle_beta   90.00
_cell.angle_gamma   90.00
#
_symmetry.space_group_name_H-M   'P 1'
#
loop_
_entity.id
_entity.type
_entity.pdbx_description
1 polymer ?
#
loop_
_entity_poly.entity_id
_entity_poly.type
_entity_poly.pdbx_seq_one_letter_code
_entity_poly.pdbx_strand_id
1 'polypeptide(L)'
;MYTEENERGRFPLRDILLKAIVVIIFIILIIFIISKLTTPNNNSNSNKTASNYDKVFNENLSTMENAAYTYFTKDKLPTEVGSVSELTLREMINSNLIEAFTDDDGKACNVNDSYIRLTKNDNDYTLRVNLVCEKKEDYTLTKVGEYDYCEHDICKRDSSKENTTKEEETTEPTKEVEITEPTTSNESANNTSSNRTNTYAYVPSTNTTNNTVTKTTMYEYKKETSPVLSEWSAWSDWQHNNKRYTAIKCASNDTNCLREVQLYSRTERIGTKNGKVVYATVHYYSYRTRTLQSGGFRDIKWSAYNDTNLLNQGYTYTGNTR
;
A
#
# COMPACT_ATOMS: atom_id res chain seq x y z
N MET A 1 -31.25 58.52 -44.76
CA MET A 1 -30.53 58.67 -46.04
C MET A 1 -29.59 57.48 -46.13
N TYR A 2 -29.91 56.53 -47.02
CA TYR A 2 -29.11 55.47 -47.69
C TYR A 2 -28.05 54.73 -46.84
N THR A 3 -27.94 53.41 -46.81
CA THR A 3 -28.01 52.40 -47.89
C THR A 3 -27.95 51.01 -47.20
N GLU A 4 -28.81 50.02 -47.54
CA GLU A 4 -28.55 48.97 -48.57
C GLU A 4 -27.46 47.95 -48.12
N GLU A 5 -27.54 46.61 -48.22
CA GLU A 5 -28.39 45.64 -48.90
C GLU A 5 -28.18 44.22 -48.33
N ASN A 6 -28.96 43.29 -48.89
CA ASN A 6 -28.64 41.89 -49.19
C ASN A 6 -29.21 40.78 -48.30
N GLU A 7 -30.47 40.48 -48.66
CA GLU A 7 -31.03 39.15 -48.89
C GLU A 7 -30.09 37.94 -48.83
N ARG A 8 -30.57 36.86 -48.20
CA ARG A 8 -31.00 35.63 -48.92
C ARG A 8 -31.55 34.56 -47.97
N GLY A 9 -32.83 34.25 -48.14
CA GLY A 9 -33.42 32.91 -48.02
C GLY A 9 -33.19 32.12 -46.72
N ARG A 10 -33.84 32.52 -45.62
CA ARG A 10 -33.93 31.70 -44.41
C ARG A 10 -35.10 30.72 -44.56
N PHE A 11 -34.85 29.58 -45.22
CA PHE A 11 -35.82 28.48 -45.25
C PHE A 11 -36.19 28.07 -43.81
N PRO A 12 -37.48 28.11 -43.42
CA PRO A 12 -37.94 27.83 -42.05
C PRO A 12 -37.84 26.35 -41.65
N LEU A 13 -37.13 25.53 -42.43
CA LEU A 13 -36.88 24.11 -42.17
C LEU A 13 -35.48 23.85 -41.61
N ARG A 14 -34.55 24.82 -41.62
CA ARG A 14 -33.15 24.58 -41.21
C ARG A 14 -33.01 24.01 -39.80
N ASP A 15 -33.77 24.49 -38.82
CA ASP A 15 -33.69 23.97 -37.45
C ASP A 15 -34.31 22.58 -37.29
N ILE A 16 -35.31 22.25 -38.12
CA ILE A 16 -35.94 20.92 -38.15
C ILE A 16 -35.03 19.93 -38.89
N LEU A 17 -34.45 20.34 -40.02
CA LEU A 17 -33.52 19.54 -40.82
C LEU A 17 -32.21 19.29 -40.08
N LEU A 18 -31.70 20.28 -39.34
CA LEU A 18 -30.50 20.13 -38.52
C LEU A 18 -30.74 19.17 -37.35
N LYS A 19 -31.89 19.27 -36.67
CA LYS A 19 -32.28 18.30 -35.62
C LYS A 19 -32.53 16.90 -36.19
N ALA A 20 -33.13 16.78 -37.37
CA ALA A 20 -33.31 15.49 -38.04
C ALA A 20 -31.97 14.85 -38.45
N ILE A 21 -31.02 15.64 -38.96
CA ILE A 21 -29.66 15.17 -39.29
C ILE A 21 -28.94 14.69 -38.01
N VAL A 22 -29.03 15.43 -36.91
CA VAL A 22 -28.41 15.02 -35.63
C VAL A 22 -29.02 13.72 -35.09
N VAL A 23 -30.35 13.55 -35.19
CA VAL A 23 -31.02 12.30 -34.80
C VAL A 23 -30.62 11.14 -35.71
N ILE A 24 -30.50 11.36 -37.02
CA ILE A 24 -30.05 10.33 -37.97
C ILE A 24 -28.59 9.94 -37.69
N ILE A 25 -27.71 10.90 -37.40
CA ILE A 25 -26.32 10.64 -37.01
C ILE A 25 -26.29 9.82 -35.70
N PHE A 26 -27.13 10.16 -34.73
CA PHE A 26 -27.22 9.42 -33.47
C PHE A 26 -27.72 7.99 -33.69
N ILE A 27 -28.70 7.78 -34.58
CA ILE A 27 -29.18 6.45 -34.96
C ILE A 27 -28.09 5.66 -35.71
N ILE A 28 -27.31 6.29 -36.59
CA ILE A 28 -26.18 5.64 -37.27
C ILE A 28 -25.10 5.25 -36.25
N LEU A 29 -24.81 6.10 -35.26
CA LEU A 29 -23.89 5.76 -34.17
C LEU A 29 -24.42 4.63 -33.30
N ILE A 30 -25.72 4.59 -33.00
CA ILE A 30 -26.34 3.47 -32.29
C ILE A 30 -26.28 2.19 -33.12
N ILE A 31 -26.58 2.24 -34.42
CA ILE A 31 -26.46 1.07 -35.32
C ILE A 31 -25.00 0.63 -35.45
N PHE A 32 -24.04 1.55 -35.47
CA PHE A 32 -22.61 1.23 -35.49
C PHE A 32 -22.14 0.59 -34.17
N ILE A 33 -22.58 1.13 -33.03
CA ILE A 33 -22.31 0.55 -31.71
C ILE A 33 -22.95 -0.83 -31.59
N ILE A 34 -24.21 -0.99 -32.00
CA ILE A 34 -24.91 -2.28 -32.02
C ILE A 34 -24.22 -3.23 -32.98
N SER A 35 -23.84 -2.83 -34.20
CA SER A 35 -23.13 -3.71 -35.14
C SER A 35 -21.76 -4.15 -34.63
N LYS A 36 -21.08 -3.32 -33.82
CA LYS A 36 -19.83 -3.70 -33.13
C LYS A 36 -20.08 -4.58 -31.89
N LEU A 37 -21.22 -4.44 -31.22
CA LEU A 37 -21.62 -5.27 -30.05
C LEU A 37 -22.35 -6.58 -30.43
N THR A 38 -22.98 -6.62 -31.60
CA THR A 38 -23.74 -7.75 -32.14
C THR A 38 -23.13 -8.13 -33.47
N THR A 39 -21.84 -8.50 -33.45
CA THR A 39 -21.39 -9.53 -34.38
C THR A 39 -22.24 -10.76 -34.03
N PRO A 40 -23.04 -11.32 -34.98
CA PRO A 40 -23.76 -12.54 -34.70
C PRO A 40 -22.71 -13.60 -34.40
N ASN A 41 -22.68 -13.97 -33.12
CA ASN A 41 -22.18 -15.25 -32.67
C ASN A 41 -23.05 -16.28 -33.42
N ASN A 42 -22.64 -16.64 -34.63
CA ASN A 42 -22.96 -17.96 -35.15
C ASN A 42 -22.60 -18.88 -34.00
N ASN A 43 -23.57 -19.64 -33.51
CA ASN A 43 -23.37 -20.74 -32.58
C ASN A 43 -22.34 -21.72 -33.19
N SER A 44 -21.07 -21.35 -33.18
CA SER A 44 -20.08 -22.25 -32.67
C SER A 44 -20.38 -22.29 -31.18
N ASN A 45 -20.87 -23.43 -30.72
CA ASN A 45 -20.26 -23.98 -29.53
C ASN A 45 -18.75 -24.00 -29.79
N SER A 46 -18.07 -22.86 -29.63
CA SER A 46 -16.72 -22.93 -29.14
C SER A 46 -16.94 -23.37 -27.69
N ASN A 47 -17.07 -24.68 -27.50
CA ASN A 47 -16.24 -25.30 -26.50
C ASN A 47 -14.86 -24.74 -26.80
N LYS A 48 -14.52 -23.59 -26.18
CA LYS A 48 -13.20 -23.00 -26.26
C LYS A 48 -12.34 -24.10 -25.67
N THR A 49 -11.81 -24.96 -26.54
CA THR A 49 -11.02 -26.09 -26.12
C THR A 49 -9.88 -25.45 -25.39
N ALA A 50 -9.84 -25.62 -24.06
CA ALA A 50 -8.81 -25.03 -23.25
C ALA A 50 -7.49 -25.42 -23.89
N SER A 51 -6.63 -24.42 -24.16
CA SER A 51 -5.34 -24.70 -24.75
C SER A 51 -4.56 -25.67 -23.86
N ASN A 52 -3.63 -26.44 -24.43
CA ASN A 52 -2.78 -27.30 -23.60
C ASN A 52 -2.06 -26.49 -22.52
N TYR A 53 -1.63 -25.26 -22.86
CA TYR A 53 -1.12 -24.28 -21.91
C TYR A 53 -2.12 -24.01 -20.76
N ASP A 54 -3.38 -23.65 -21.05
CA ASP A 54 -4.38 -23.37 -20.02
C ASP A 54 -4.65 -24.59 -19.13
N LYS A 55 -4.66 -25.79 -19.70
CA LYS A 55 -4.82 -27.03 -18.95
C LYS A 55 -3.67 -27.24 -17.97
N VAL A 56 -2.42 -27.20 -18.43
CA VAL A 56 -1.23 -27.36 -17.58
C VAL A 56 -1.15 -26.25 -16.53
N PHE A 57 -1.47 -25.02 -16.91
CA PHE A 57 -1.50 -23.89 -15.98
C PHE A 57 -2.52 -24.11 -14.85
N ASN A 58 -3.73 -24.54 -15.18
CA ASN A 58 -4.77 -24.81 -14.19
C ASN A 58 -4.45 -26.03 -13.31
N GLU A 59 -3.82 -27.07 -13.88
CA GLU A 59 -3.32 -28.23 -13.12
C GLU A 59 -2.25 -27.82 -12.09
N ASN A 60 -1.29 -26.99 -12.51
CA ASN A 60 -0.27 -26.43 -11.61
C ASN A 60 -0.93 -25.59 -10.50
N LEU A 61 -1.93 -24.77 -10.84
CA LEU A 61 -2.63 -23.91 -9.89
C LEU A 61 -3.42 -24.74 -8.85
N SER A 62 -4.12 -25.78 -9.30
CA SER A 62 -4.79 -26.74 -8.40
C SER A 62 -3.80 -27.50 -7.51
N THR A 63 -2.63 -27.85 -8.03
CA THR A 63 -1.58 -28.51 -7.26
C THR A 63 -1.05 -27.60 -6.15
N MET A 64 -0.85 -26.30 -6.42
CA MET A 64 -0.51 -25.31 -5.37
C MET A 64 -1.64 -25.13 -4.35
N GLU A 65 -2.90 -25.15 -4.78
CA GLU A 65 -4.03 -25.08 -3.86
C GLU A 65 -4.04 -26.27 -2.90
N ASN A 66 -3.84 -27.49 -3.40
CA ASN A 66 -3.77 -28.70 -2.57
C ASN A 66 -2.58 -28.66 -1.60
N ALA A 67 -1.41 -28.23 -2.08
CA ALA A 67 -0.24 -28.03 -1.23
C ALA A 67 -0.50 -27.01 -0.11
N ALA A 68 -1.36 -26.01 -0.34
CA ALA A 68 -1.75 -25.05 0.68
C ALA A 68 -2.52 -25.70 1.84
N TYR A 69 -3.48 -26.57 1.54
CA TYR A 69 -4.24 -27.27 2.58
C TYR A 69 -3.32 -28.15 3.45
N THR A 70 -2.33 -28.80 2.85
CA THR A 70 -1.35 -29.59 3.60
C THR A 70 -0.35 -28.73 4.38
N TYR A 71 0.05 -27.57 3.84
CA TYR A 71 1.07 -26.73 4.46
C TYR A 71 0.54 -25.90 5.63
N PHE A 72 -0.62 -25.26 5.46
CA PHE A 72 -1.22 -24.36 6.45
C PHE A 72 -1.89 -25.15 7.57
N THR A 73 -1.03 -25.73 8.37
CA THR A 73 -1.36 -26.40 9.63
C THR A 73 -1.59 -25.39 10.73
N LYS A 74 -2.22 -25.81 11.84
CA LYS A 74 -2.62 -24.94 12.95
C LYS A 74 -1.53 -23.98 13.47
N ASP A 75 -0.28 -24.43 13.52
CA ASP A 75 0.88 -23.63 13.95
C ASP A 75 1.34 -22.58 12.91
N LYS A 76 0.90 -22.71 11.65
CA LYS A 76 1.25 -21.84 10.53
C LYS A 76 0.10 -20.94 10.08
N LEU A 77 -1.04 -21.01 10.77
CA LEU A 77 -2.17 -20.14 10.49
C LEU A 77 -1.90 -18.71 10.99
N PRO A 78 -2.27 -17.68 10.21
CA PRO A 78 -2.28 -16.31 10.71
C PRO A 78 -3.33 -16.16 11.82
N THR A 79 -2.95 -15.61 12.96
CA THR A 79 -3.80 -15.54 14.15
C THR A 79 -4.54 -14.21 14.29
N GLU A 80 -3.94 -13.11 13.85
CA GLU A 80 -4.53 -11.77 13.93
C GLU A 80 -5.30 -11.44 12.66
N VAL A 81 -6.48 -10.83 12.79
CA VAL A 81 -7.26 -10.38 11.61
C VAL A 81 -6.42 -9.44 10.75
N GLY A 82 -6.36 -9.71 9.45
CA GLY A 82 -5.53 -9.00 8.48
C GLY A 82 -4.08 -9.48 8.38
N SER A 83 -3.60 -10.32 9.33
CA SER A 83 -2.29 -10.93 9.22
C SER A 83 -2.24 -12.01 8.13
N VAL A 84 -1.03 -12.29 7.63
CA VAL A 84 -0.80 -13.14 6.47
C VAL A 84 0.28 -14.18 6.72
N SER A 85 0.04 -15.39 6.25
CA SER A 85 1.05 -16.44 6.09
C SER A 85 1.24 -16.70 4.60
N GLU A 86 2.48 -16.73 4.11
CA GLU A 86 2.79 -16.92 2.69
C GLU A 86 3.87 -18.01 2.52
N LEU A 87 3.73 -18.79 1.46
CA LEU A 87 4.73 -19.75 1.01
C LEU A 87 4.92 -19.61 -0.51
N THR A 88 6.15 -19.43 -0.95
CA THR A 88 6.50 -19.32 -2.37
C THR A 88 6.60 -20.69 -3.03
N LEU A 89 6.44 -20.74 -4.36
CA LEU A 89 6.61 -21.98 -5.14
C LEU A 89 8.01 -22.59 -4.94
N ARG A 90 9.05 -21.75 -4.79
CA ARG A 90 10.40 -22.22 -4.45
C ARG A 90 10.44 -22.95 -3.12
N GLU A 91 9.83 -22.38 -2.08
CA GLU A 91 9.83 -23.00 -0.75
C GLU A 91 9.03 -24.30 -0.75
N MET A 92 7.95 -24.39 -1.53
CA MET A 92 7.21 -25.64 -1.72
C MET A 92 8.07 -26.73 -2.38
N ILE A 93 8.82 -26.39 -3.44
CA ILE A 93 9.70 -27.33 -4.14
C ILE A 93 10.85 -27.78 -3.22
N ASN A 94 11.50 -26.84 -2.54
CA ASN A 94 12.61 -27.12 -1.63
C ASN A 94 12.19 -27.98 -0.42
N SER A 95 10.93 -27.87 -0.01
CA SER A 95 10.35 -28.65 1.08
C SER A 95 9.68 -29.95 0.61
N ASN A 96 9.86 -30.31 -0.67
CA ASN A 96 9.26 -31.48 -1.32
C ASN A 96 7.72 -31.55 -1.19
N LEU A 97 7.03 -30.41 -1.05
CA LEU A 97 5.56 -30.38 -1.04
C LEU A 97 4.98 -30.61 -2.43
N ILE A 98 5.71 -30.19 -3.46
CA ILE A 98 5.35 -30.31 -4.87
C ILE A 98 6.61 -30.52 -5.71
N GLU A 99 6.42 -31.05 -6.92
CA GLU A 99 7.44 -31.04 -7.97
C GLU A 99 7.61 -29.66 -8.60
N ALA A 100 8.70 -29.45 -9.32
CA ALA A 100 8.91 -28.21 -10.08
C ALA A 100 7.85 -28.05 -11.17
N PHE A 101 7.34 -26.83 -11.35
CA PHE A 101 6.34 -26.56 -12.38
C PHE A 101 6.96 -26.07 -13.68
N THR A 102 6.38 -26.54 -14.77
CA THR A 102 6.63 -26.04 -16.12
C THR A 102 5.31 -25.77 -16.81
N ASP A 103 5.34 -24.91 -17.83
CA ASP A 103 4.28 -24.80 -18.82
C ASP A 103 4.26 -26.00 -19.77
N ASP A 104 3.40 -25.94 -20.80
CA ASP A 104 3.24 -26.98 -21.82
C ASP A 104 4.46 -27.10 -22.76
N ASP A 105 5.24 -26.03 -22.90
CA ASP A 105 6.51 -26.00 -23.64
C ASP A 105 7.70 -26.52 -22.81
N GLY A 106 7.48 -26.84 -21.52
CA GLY A 106 8.52 -27.32 -20.61
C GLY A 106 9.37 -26.21 -19.99
N LYS A 107 8.99 -24.94 -20.15
CA LYS A 107 9.65 -23.81 -19.49
C LYS A 107 9.18 -23.68 -18.06
N ALA A 108 10.11 -23.42 -17.15
CA ALA A 108 9.80 -23.32 -15.73
C ALA A 108 8.92 -22.12 -15.42
N CYS A 109 7.95 -22.31 -14.53
CA CYS A 109 7.20 -21.20 -13.94
C CYS A 109 8.08 -20.43 -12.94
N ASN A 110 7.79 -19.15 -12.72
CA ASN A 110 8.56 -18.30 -11.84
C ASN A 110 8.33 -18.70 -10.38
N VAL A 111 9.37 -19.25 -9.76
CA VAL A 111 9.29 -19.82 -8.41
C VAL A 111 9.32 -18.77 -7.29
N ASN A 112 9.69 -17.52 -7.58
CA ASN A 112 9.69 -16.40 -6.62
C ASN A 112 8.36 -15.64 -6.62
N ASP A 113 7.78 -15.44 -7.81
CA ASP A 113 6.56 -14.66 -8.01
C ASP A 113 5.29 -15.51 -7.95
N SER A 114 5.43 -16.84 -7.99
CA SER A 114 4.35 -17.78 -7.67
C SER A 114 4.34 -18.10 -6.18
N TYR A 115 3.16 -18.02 -5.55
CA TYR A 115 3.00 -18.23 -4.10
C TYR A 115 1.56 -18.61 -3.73
N ILE A 116 1.42 -19.20 -2.55
CA ILE A 116 0.15 -19.26 -1.82
C ILE A 116 0.21 -18.29 -0.65
N ARG A 117 -0.88 -17.58 -0.40
CA ARG A 117 -1.01 -16.67 0.74
C ARG A 117 -2.34 -16.91 1.43
N LEU A 118 -2.30 -17.14 2.73
CA LEU A 118 -3.46 -17.24 3.59
C LEU A 118 -3.57 -15.95 4.40
N THR A 119 -4.72 -15.28 4.31
CA THR A 119 -5.03 -14.08 5.10
C THR A 119 -6.12 -14.40 6.10
N LYS A 120 -5.94 -14.03 7.38
CA LYS A 120 -6.99 -14.16 8.39
C LYS A 120 -8.04 -13.06 8.19
N ASN A 121 -9.29 -13.46 8.04
CA ASN A 121 -10.45 -12.56 8.13
C ASN A 121 -11.11 -12.73 9.51
N ASP A 122 -12.23 -12.05 9.76
CA ASP A 122 -12.92 -12.09 11.05
C ASP A 122 -13.30 -13.52 11.48
N ASN A 123 -13.97 -14.27 10.59
CA ASN A 123 -14.53 -15.60 10.89
C ASN A 123 -13.90 -16.74 10.07
N ASP A 124 -13.21 -16.41 8.98
CA ASP A 124 -12.67 -17.36 8.01
C ASP A 124 -11.29 -16.90 7.52
N TYR A 125 -10.78 -17.54 6.49
CA TYR A 125 -9.54 -17.17 5.83
C TYR A 125 -9.76 -16.99 4.33
N THR A 126 -8.94 -16.14 3.72
CA THR A 126 -8.83 -16.03 2.26
C THR A 126 -7.54 -16.68 1.81
N LEU A 127 -7.64 -17.79 1.08
CA LEU A 127 -6.51 -18.41 0.40
C LEU A 127 -6.37 -17.82 -1.01
N ARG A 128 -5.26 -17.13 -1.26
CA ARG A 128 -4.83 -16.70 -2.59
C ARG A 128 -3.80 -17.69 -3.13
N VAL A 129 -4.02 -18.22 -4.32
CA VAL A 129 -3.03 -19.01 -5.08
C VAL A 129 -2.63 -18.19 -6.30
N ASN A 130 -1.37 -17.76 -6.37
CA ASN A 130 -0.82 -16.94 -7.45
C ASN A 130 0.20 -17.76 -8.24
N LEU A 131 0.01 -17.93 -9.54
CA LEU A 131 0.93 -18.67 -10.41
C LEU A 131 1.37 -17.78 -11.58
N VAL A 132 2.68 -17.69 -11.76
CA VAL A 132 3.33 -16.92 -12.82
C VAL A 132 4.15 -17.87 -13.67
N CYS A 133 3.77 -18.06 -14.93
CA CYS A 133 4.55 -18.76 -15.95
C CYS A 133 4.79 -17.81 -17.14
N GLU A 134 5.62 -18.19 -18.12
CA GLU A 134 6.13 -17.26 -19.14
C GLU A 134 5.02 -16.50 -19.91
N LYS A 135 3.93 -17.16 -20.29
CA LYS A 135 2.86 -16.56 -21.12
C LYS A 135 1.66 -16.08 -20.32
N LYS A 136 1.58 -16.42 -19.03
CA LYS A 136 0.38 -16.20 -18.20
C LYS A 136 0.74 -16.05 -16.73
N GLU A 137 0.16 -15.02 -16.13
CA GLU A 137 0.02 -14.84 -14.69
C GLU A 137 -1.47 -14.82 -14.37
N ASP A 138 -1.87 -15.59 -13.37
CA ASP A 138 -3.26 -15.61 -12.90
C ASP A 138 -3.30 -16.04 -11.43
N TYR A 139 -4.44 -15.81 -10.78
CA TYR A 139 -4.64 -16.17 -9.39
C TYR A 139 -6.05 -16.65 -9.10
N THR A 140 -6.19 -17.49 -8.07
CA THR A 140 -7.49 -17.82 -7.47
C THR A 140 -7.59 -17.24 -6.06
N LEU A 141 -8.83 -16.94 -5.65
CA LEU A 141 -9.16 -16.55 -4.29
C LEU A 141 -10.26 -17.48 -3.79
N THR A 142 -9.98 -18.16 -2.69
CA THR A 142 -10.87 -19.16 -2.10
C THR A 142 -11.11 -18.82 -0.64
N LYS A 143 -12.37 -18.76 -0.22
CA LYS A 143 -12.72 -18.74 1.21
C LYS A 143 -12.58 -20.12 1.81
N VAL A 144 -11.83 -20.21 2.90
CA VAL A 144 -11.54 -21.46 3.62
C VAL A 144 -11.72 -21.23 5.11
N GLY A 145 -12.03 -22.27 5.86
CA GLY A 145 -12.25 -22.19 7.30
C GLY A 145 -11.74 -23.44 8.00
N GLU A 146 -11.69 -23.35 9.32
CA GLU A 146 -11.47 -24.49 10.21
C GLU A 146 -12.84 -25.14 10.45
N TYR A 147 -13.05 -26.34 9.92
CA TYR A 147 -14.28 -27.11 10.11
C TYR A 147 -13.93 -28.51 10.61
N ASP A 148 -14.77 -29.08 11.48
CA ASP A 148 -14.53 -30.41 12.05
C ASP A 148 -14.41 -31.54 11.01
N TYR A 149 -14.98 -31.33 9.82
CA TYR A 149 -14.91 -32.28 8.71
C TYR A 149 -13.73 -32.07 7.76
N CYS A 150 -12.88 -31.07 8.01
CA CYS A 150 -11.71 -30.85 7.17
C CYS A 150 -10.70 -31.99 7.35
N GLU A 151 -10.19 -32.52 6.24
CA GLU A 151 -9.11 -33.52 6.25
C GLU A 151 -7.79 -32.91 6.76
N HIS A 152 -7.59 -31.61 6.51
CA HIS A 152 -6.50 -30.79 7.01
C HIS A 152 -7.05 -29.68 7.92
N ASP A 153 -6.19 -28.87 8.54
CA ASP A 153 -6.64 -27.83 9.49
C ASP A 153 -7.59 -26.80 8.85
N ILE A 154 -7.48 -26.57 7.54
CA ILE A 154 -8.37 -25.68 6.79
C ILE A 154 -8.91 -26.34 5.52
N CYS A 155 -10.15 -26.03 5.16
CA CYS A 155 -10.74 -26.48 3.90
C CYS A 155 -11.85 -25.54 3.40
N LYS A 156 -12.32 -25.77 2.16
CA LYS A 156 -13.51 -25.12 1.62
C LYS A 156 -14.73 -25.55 2.42
N ARG A 157 -15.67 -24.62 2.63
CA ARG A 157 -16.96 -24.94 3.24
C ARG A 157 -17.75 -25.92 2.36
N ASP A 158 -18.21 -27.00 2.96
CA ASP A 158 -19.08 -27.99 2.32
C ASP A 158 -20.52 -27.85 2.89
N SER A 159 -21.42 -27.28 2.08
CA SER A 159 -22.83 -27.09 2.46
C SER A 159 -23.60 -28.39 2.69
N SER A 160 -23.07 -29.54 2.23
CA SER A 160 -23.74 -30.84 2.42
C SER A 160 -23.39 -31.53 3.74
N LYS A 161 -22.34 -31.06 4.43
CA LYS A 161 -21.81 -31.65 5.68
C LYS A 161 -22.20 -30.84 6.91
N GLU A 162 -23.21 -29.99 6.80
CA GLU A 162 -23.72 -29.22 7.91
C GLU A 162 -24.43 -30.17 8.89
N ASN A 163 -23.69 -30.68 9.87
CA ASN A 163 -24.29 -31.17 11.09
C ASN A 163 -24.90 -29.97 11.80
N THR A 164 -26.19 -30.11 12.13
CA THR A 164 -27.00 -29.19 12.92
C THR A 164 -26.30 -28.96 14.25
N THR A 165 -25.40 -27.97 14.29
CA THR A 165 -24.89 -27.48 15.55
C THR A 165 -25.96 -26.55 16.06
N LYS A 166 -26.69 -27.02 17.07
CA LYS A 166 -27.63 -26.21 17.84
C LYS A 166 -26.96 -24.89 18.14
N GLU A 167 -27.57 -23.83 17.64
CA GLU A 167 -27.42 -22.49 18.18
C GLU A 167 -27.88 -22.61 19.64
N GLU A 168 -26.95 -22.83 20.56
CA GLU A 168 -27.19 -22.60 21.98
C GLU A 168 -27.25 -21.08 22.13
N GLU A 169 -28.44 -20.56 21.86
CA GLU A 169 -28.95 -19.31 22.40
C GLU A 169 -28.82 -19.42 23.92
N THR A 170 -27.65 -19.03 24.45
CA THR A 170 -27.50 -18.83 25.88
C THR A 170 -28.15 -17.51 26.19
N THR A 171 -29.46 -17.59 26.42
CA THR A 171 -30.22 -16.55 27.11
C THR A 171 -29.64 -16.37 28.50
N GLU A 172 -29.26 -15.12 28.77
CA GLU A 172 -28.91 -14.61 30.09
C GLU A 172 -29.97 -15.00 31.15
N PRO A 173 -29.55 -15.29 32.38
CA PRO A 173 -30.31 -14.91 33.56
C PRO A 173 -29.59 -13.75 34.25
N THR A 174 -30.21 -12.58 34.12
CA THR A 174 -30.02 -11.38 34.93
C THR A 174 -30.06 -11.73 36.43
N LYS A 175 -29.07 -11.26 37.19
CA LYS A 175 -29.25 -10.99 38.63
C LYS A 175 -28.68 -9.62 38.99
N GLU A 176 -29.63 -8.82 39.43
CA GLU A 176 -29.63 -7.46 39.94
C GLU A 176 -29.04 -7.37 41.37
N VAL A 177 -28.84 -6.12 41.81
CA VAL A 177 -28.67 -5.61 43.20
C VAL A 177 -27.18 -5.52 43.63
N GLU A 178 -26.63 -4.40 44.13
CA GLU A 178 -27.12 -3.03 44.40
C GLU A 178 -25.92 -2.15 44.77
N ILE A 179 -26.12 -0.85 44.58
CA ILE A 179 -25.22 0.27 44.83
C ILE A 179 -25.12 0.53 46.34
N THR A 180 -23.94 0.89 46.84
CA THR A 180 -23.86 1.72 48.06
C THR A 180 -22.74 2.74 47.92
N GLU A 181 -23.12 4.00 47.69
CA GLU A 181 -22.32 5.17 48.06
C GLU A 181 -22.22 5.27 49.59
N PRO A 182 -21.25 6.04 50.09
CA PRO A 182 -21.69 7.22 50.81
C PRO A 182 -21.06 8.51 50.29
N THR A 183 -21.94 9.50 50.10
CA THR A 183 -21.66 10.87 49.70
C THR A 183 -21.26 11.75 50.90
N THR A 184 -20.40 12.75 50.59
CA THR A 184 -20.36 14.14 51.10
C THR A 184 -20.01 14.49 52.56
N SER A 185 -18.99 15.33 52.74
CA SER A 185 -19.12 16.82 52.85
C SER A 185 -17.72 17.45 53.05
N ASN A 186 -17.27 18.28 52.10
CA ASN A 186 -17.19 19.75 52.15
C ASN A 186 -16.46 20.35 53.37
N GLU A 187 -15.26 20.92 53.15
CA GLU A 187 -15.07 22.37 53.23
C GLU A 187 -13.71 22.85 52.68
N SER A 188 -13.80 23.81 51.77
CA SER A 188 -13.05 25.07 51.68
C SER A 188 -11.52 25.13 51.60
N ALA A 189 -11.11 25.74 50.48
CA ALA A 189 -10.11 26.80 50.34
C ALA A 189 -8.62 26.43 50.52
N ASN A 190 -7.89 26.41 49.41
CA ASN A 190 -7.08 27.59 49.06
C ASN A 190 -6.50 27.50 47.65
N ASN A 191 -6.64 28.61 46.92
CA ASN A 191 -5.92 28.93 45.69
C ASN A 191 -4.41 28.92 45.95
N THR A 192 -3.62 28.39 45.03
CA THR A 192 -2.25 28.88 44.83
C THR A 192 -1.87 28.81 43.36
N SER A 193 -2.13 29.93 42.68
CA SER A 193 -1.37 30.40 41.54
C SER A 193 0.11 30.48 41.91
N SER A 194 0.99 29.92 41.07
CA SER A 194 2.43 30.18 41.15
C SER A 194 2.88 30.85 39.85
N ASN A 195 2.57 32.14 39.80
CA ASN A 195 3.38 33.14 39.11
C ASN A 195 4.80 33.12 39.68
N ARG A 196 5.82 33.04 38.81
CA ARG A 196 7.19 33.41 39.18
C ARG A 196 7.37 34.90 38.97
N THR A 197 7.33 35.63 40.09
CA THR A 197 7.76 37.02 40.24
C THR A 197 9.28 37.07 40.30
N ASN A 198 9.91 37.84 39.41
CA ASN A 198 11.26 38.36 39.63
C ASN A 198 11.15 39.79 40.15
N THR A 199 11.67 39.95 41.36
CA THR A 199 11.76 41.16 42.16
C THR A 199 12.69 42.17 41.48
N TYR A 200 12.20 43.37 41.16
CA TYR A 200 13.04 44.55 41.02
C TYR A 200 12.45 45.68 41.86
N ALA A 201 13.31 46.20 42.75
CA ALA A 201 13.02 47.25 43.68
C ALA A 201 12.66 48.56 42.96
N TYR A 202 11.59 49.19 43.44
CA TYR A 202 11.13 50.50 43.04
C TYR A 202 11.98 51.59 43.73
N VAL A 203 12.59 52.47 42.93
CA VAL A 203 13.02 53.81 43.36
C VAL A 203 12.27 54.80 42.46
N PRO A 204 11.49 55.74 43.02
CA PRO A 204 10.70 56.65 42.19
C PRO A 204 11.57 57.77 41.65
N SER A 205 11.48 58.02 40.34
CA SER A 205 11.76 59.34 39.80
C SER A 205 10.75 59.66 38.71
N THR A 206 9.92 60.64 39.04
CA THR A 206 9.00 61.34 38.15
C THR A 206 9.76 61.98 36.99
N ASN A 207 9.35 61.73 35.74
CA ASN A 207 9.22 62.79 34.74
C ASN A 207 8.47 62.29 33.49
N THR A 208 7.36 62.98 33.22
CA THR A 208 6.55 62.86 32.02
C THR A 208 7.32 63.39 30.81
N THR A 209 7.53 62.56 29.77
CA THR A 209 7.69 63.05 28.39
C THR A 209 7.40 61.95 27.37
N ASN A 210 6.33 62.15 26.60
CA ASN A 210 6.10 61.73 25.22
C ASN A 210 6.54 60.31 24.81
N ASN A 211 5.61 59.35 24.88
CA ASN A 211 5.75 58.03 24.26
C ASN A 211 5.76 58.19 22.72
N THR A 212 6.95 58.36 22.16
CA THR A 212 7.19 58.15 20.73
C THR A 212 7.32 56.65 20.54
N VAL A 213 6.40 56.03 19.78
CA VAL A 213 6.58 54.65 19.35
C VAL A 213 7.78 54.61 18.41
N THR A 214 8.96 54.30 18.95
CA THR A 214 10.17 54.05 18.16
C THR A 214 9.96 52.77 17.39
N LYS A 215 9.57 52.89 16.11
CA LYS A 215 9.60 51.77 15.15
C LYS A 215 11.05 51.30 15.06
N THR A 216 11.35 50.19 15.73
CA THR A 216 12.66 49.57 15.70
C THR A 216 12.64 48.52 14.60
N THR A 217 13.32 48.79 13.50
CA THR A 217 13.46 47.84 12.38
C THR A 217 14.33 46.67 12.83
N MET A 218 13.79 45.46 12.70
CA MET A 218 14.52 44.21 12.98
C MET A 218 14.94 43.55 11.67
N TYR A 219 16.07 42.87 11.69
CA TYR A 219 16.74 42.27 10.55
C TYR A 219 16.78 40.75 10.71
N GLU A 220 16.48 40.02 9.64
CA GLU A 220 16.46 38.55 9.67
C GLU A 220 17.85 37.95 9.44
N TYR A 221 18.17 36.98 10.29
CA TYR A 221 19.38 36.18 10.26
C TYR A 221 19.01 34.71 10.13
N LYS A 222 19.71 34.00 9.25
CA LYS A 222 19.45 32.59 8.96
C LYS A 222 20.70 31.75 9.18
N LYS A 223 20.54 30.57 9.79
CA LYS A 223 21.58 29.55 9.88
C LYS A 223 21.02 28.24 9.35
N GLU A 224 21.77 27.59 8.45
CA GLU A 224 21.42 26.29 7.91
C GLU A 224 22.56 25.30 8.07
N THR A 225 22.22 24.06 8.38
CA THR A 225 23.14 22.93 8.33
C THR A 225 22.61 21.86 7.39
N SER A 226 23.51 21.24 6.63
CA SER A 226 23.16 20.06 5.84
C SER A 226 23.08 18.83 6.75
N PRO A 227 22.19 17.87 6.44
CA PRO A 227 22.17 16.61 7.15
C PRO A 227 23.48 15.83 6.92
N VAL A 228 23.91 15.12 7.96
CA VAL A 228 25.10 14.27 7.92
C VAL A 228 24.65 12.81 7.96
N LEU A 229 25.01 12.08 6.92
CA LEU A 229 24.76 10.65 6.78
C LEU A 229 26.05 9.88 7.02
N SER A 230 25.95 8.69 7.60
CA SER A 230 27.09 7.78 7.67
C SER A 230 27.51 7.32 6.27
N GLU A 231 28.73 6.79 6.17
CA GLU A 231 29.09 5.95 5.04
C GLU A 231 28.16 4.73 4.94
N TRP A 232 28.02 4.22 3.72
CA TRP A 232 27.27 2.98 3.48
C TRP A 232 27.98 1.78 4.09
N SER A 233 27.20 0.84 4.63
CA SER A 233 27.70 -0.50 4.91
C SER A 233 28.20 -1.19 3.63
N ALA A 234 28.97 -2.27 3.81
CA ALA A 234 29.15 -3.24 2.74
C ALA A 234 27.80 -3.80 2.30
N TRP A 235 27.74 -4.25 1.05
CA TRP A 235 26.60 -5.01 0.55
C TRP A 235 26.47 -6.32 1.32
N SER A 236 25.24 -6.71 1.64
CA SER A 236 24.94 -8.03 2.19
C SER A 236 25.28 -9.12 1.17
N ASP A 237 25.42 -10.36 1.67
CA ASP A 237 25.40 -11.53 0.79
C ASP A 237 24.12 -11.55 -0.06
N TRP A 238 24.23 -12.16 -1.23
CA TRP A 238 23.10 -12.33 -2.13
C TRP A 238 22.09 -13.31 -1.53
N GLN A 239 20.84 -12.89 -1.48
CA GLN A 239 19.72 -13.68 -0.97
C GLN A 239 18.67 -13.86 -2.05
N HIS A 240 17.96 -14.99 -2.05
CA HIS A 240 16.83 -15.20 -2.95
C HIS A 240 15.77 -14.12 -2.74
N ASN A 241 15.28 -13.53 -3.81
CA ASN A 241 14.29 -12.47 -3.75
C ASN A 241 12.86 -13.00 -3.61
N ASN A 242 12.61 -13.88 -2.63
CA ASN A 242 11.29 -14.42 -2.32
C ASN A 242 10.30 -13.32 -1.88
N LYS A 243 10.83 -12.22 -1.33
CA LYS A 243 10.06 -11.05 -0.88
C LYS A 243 9.82 -10.01 -1.98
N ARG A 244 10.24 -10.29 -3.22
CA ARG A 244 9.94 -9.47 -4.42
C ARG A 244 10.37 -8.01 -4.25
N TYR A 245 11.52 -7.78 -3.61
CA TYR A 245 12.10 -6.45 -3.50
C TYR A 245 12.41 -5.88 -4.88
N THR A 246 12.19 -4.58 -5.04
CA THR A 246 12.61 -3.81 -6.20
C THR A 246 13.99 -3.18 -5.96
N ALA A 247 14.67 -2.81 -7.03
CA ALA A 247 15.92 -2.06 -6.92
C ALA A 247 15.65 -0.68 -6.32
N ILE A 248 16.46 -0.30 -5.34
CA ILE A 248 16.37 1.00 -4.66
C ILE A 248 17.75 1.64 -4.75
N LYS A 249 17.80 2.83 -5.34
CA LYS A 249 19.00 3.66 -5.42
C LYS A 249 18.72 4.99 -4.74
N CYS A 250 19.56 5.36 -3.77
CA CYS A 250 19.39 6.58 -3.00
C CYS A 250 20.19 7.73 -3.61
N ALA A 251 19.67 8.95 -3.52
CA ALA A 251 20.50 10.12 -3.76
C ALA A 251 21.48 10.32 -2.58
N SER A 252 22.64 10.92 -2.85
CA SER A 252 23.71 11.08 -1.84
C SER A 252 23.23 11.83 -0.60
N ASN A 253 22.37 12.83 -0.76
CA ASN A 253 21.82 13.68 0.30
C ASN A 253 20.38 13.34 0.72
N ASP A 254 19.80 12.23 0.24
CA ASP A 254 18.47 11.79 0.65
C ASP A 254 18.51 11.17 2.05
N THR A 255 18.08 11.95 3.04
CA THR A 255 18.04 11.55 4.45
C THR A 255 16.96 10.53 4.77
N ASN A 256 15.98 10.37 3.89
CA ASN A 256 14.89 9.42 4.06
C ASN A 256 15.25 8.06 3.43
N CYS A 257 16.19 8.04 2.49
CA CYS A 257 16.70 6.82 1.86
C CYS A 257 17.95 6.30 2.59
N LEU A 258 17.69 5.43 3.58
CA LEU A 258 18.70 4.82 4.44
C LEU A 258 19.06 3.37 4.05
N ARG A 259 18.45 2.85 2.99
CA ARG A 259 18.67 1.49 2.47
C ARG A 259 18.66 1.48 0.95
N GLU A 260 19.70 0.88 0.36
CA GLU A 260 19.74 0.56 -1.07
C GLU A 260 19.55 -0.93 -1.30
N VAL A 261 19.01 -1.27 -2.46
CA VAL A 261 18.78 -2.64 -2.90
C VAL A 261 19.25 -2.77 -4.34
N GLN A 262 20.10 -3.77 -4.59
CA GLN A 262 20.49 -4.17 -5.93
C GLN A 262 19.94 -5.57 -6.23
N LEU A 263 19.67 -5.83 -7.51
CA LEU A 263 19.09 -7.06 -8.00
C LEU A 263 20.02 -7.74 -8.99
N TYR A 264 19.98 -9.06 -8.99
CA TYR A 264 20.71 -9.92 -9.93
C TYR A 264 19.85 -11.14 -10.27
N SER A 265 20.08 -11.76 -11.43
CA SER A 265 19.38 -12.98 -11.81
C SER A 265 20.32 -13.97 -12.48
N ARG A 266 20.09 -15.27 -12.25
CA ARG A 266 20.81 -16.35 -12.94
C ARG A 266 19.93 -17.58 -13.11
N THR A 267 20.31 -18.44 -14.06
CA THR A 267 19.65 -19.73 -14.26
C THR A 267 20.19 -20.77 -13.28
N GLU A 268 19.30 -21.44 -12.56
CA GLU A 268 19.64 -22.46 -11.58
C GLU A 268 18.69 -23.65 -11.65
N ARG A 269 19.18 -24.79 -11.13
CA ARG A 269 18.33 -25.96 -10.90
C ARG A 269 17.35 -25.62 -9.78
N ILE A 270 16.05 -25.69 -10.09
CA ILE A 270 14.99 -25.43 -9.09
C ILE A 270 14.38 -26.71 -8.52
N GLY A 271 14.47 -27.84 -9.21
CA GLY A 271 13.87 -29.09 -8.76
C GLY A 271 13.79 -30.12 -9.88
N THR A 272 12.83 -31.03 -9.76
CA THR A 272 12.53 -32.05 -10.77
C THR A 272 11.04 -32.08 -11.09
N LYS A 273 10.70 -32.44 -12.33
CA LYS A 273 9.34 -32.75 -12.79
C LYS A 273 9.37 -34.09 -13.53
N ASN A 274 8.60 -35.08 -13.10
CA ASN A 274 8.61 -36.44 -13.66
C ASN A 274 10.03 -37.03 -13.78
N GLY A 275 10.85 -36.85 -12.73
CA GLY A 275 12.24 -37.32 -12.69
C GLY A 275 13.25 -36.54 -13.55
N LYS A 276 12.82 -35.52 -14.31
CA LYS A 276 13.72 -34.66 -15.11
C LYS A 276 14.06 -33.38 -14.34
N VAL A 277 15.31 -32.94 -14.43
CA VAL A 277 15.77 -31.70 -13.79
C VAL A 277 15.15 -30.48 -14.49
N VAL A 278 14.62 -29.55 -13.70
CA VAL A 278 14.05 -28.29 -14.19
C VAL A 278 14.96 -27.13 -13.78
N TYR A 279 15.26 -26.25 -14.74
CA TYR A 279 16.02 -25.02 -14.54
C TYR A 279 15.12 -23.80 -14.72
N ALA A 280 15.32 -22.78 -13.90
CA ALA A 280 14.61 -21.52 -14.02
C ALA A 280 15.55 -20.33 -13.78
N THR A 281 15.16 -19.17 -14.30
CA THR A 281 15.76 -17.91 -13.90
C THR A 281 15.33 -17.57 -12.48
N VAL A 282 16.30 -17.34 -11.62
CA VAL A 282 16.13 -17.06 -10.20
C VAL A 282 16.58 -15.63 -9.92
N HIS A 283 15.74 -14.88 -9.19
CA HIS A 283 16.02 -13.51 -8.79
C HIS A 283 16.64 -13.45 -7.39
N TYR A 284 17.66 -12.60 -7.26
CA TYR A 284 18.38 -12.33 -6.03
C TYR A 284 18.36 -10.85 -5.70
N TYR A 285 18.49 -10.53 -4.43
CA TYR A 285 18.74 -9.19 -3.95
C TYR A 285 19.93 -9.17 -2.98
N SER A 286 20.58 -8.02 -2.92
CA SER A 286 21.54 -7.65 -1.89
C SER A 286 21.21 -6.23 -1.46
N TYR A 287 21.43 -5.91 -0.18
CA TYR A 287 21.12 -4.59 0.36
C TYR A 287 22.29 -4.04 1.17
N ARG A 288 22.30 -2.72 1.32
CA ARG A 288 23.20 -2.01 2.22
C ARG A 288 22.45 -0.88 2.92
N THR A 289 22.93 -0.48 4.08
CA THR A 289 22.28 0.56 4.90
C THR A 289 23.25 1.66 5.29
N ARG A 290 22.71 2.81 5.66
CA ARG A 290 23.41 3.93 6.30
C ARG A 290 22.50 4.55 7.34
N THR A 291 23.02 5.40 8.21
CA THR A 291 22.23 6.09 9.24
C THR A 291 22.32 7.61 9.11
N LEU A 292 21.25 8.29 9.52
CA LEU A 292 21.28 9.74 9.71
C LEU A 292 21.97 10.05 11.03
N GLN A 293 23.15 10.64 10.97
CA GLN A 293 23.94 11.01 12.15
C GLN A 293 23.51 12.36 12.71
N SER A 294 23.16 13.30 11.83
CA SER A 294 22.64 14.61 12.22
C SER A 294 21.62 15.11 11.21
N GLY A 295 20.48 15.56 11.70
CA GLY A 295 19.49 16.24 10.86
C GLY A 295 19.99 17.61 10.45
N GLY A 296 19.75 17.99 9.20
CA GLY A 296 19.89 19.37 8.78
C GLY A 296 18.80 20.22 9.43
N PHE A 297 19.13 21.44 9.82
CA PHE A 297 18.14 22.39 10.32
C PHE A 297 18.26 23.74 9.63
N ARG A 298 17.18 24.51 9.69
CA ARG A 298 17.13 25.92 9.34
C ARG A 298 16.64 26.66 10.58
N ASP A 299 17.46 27.57 11.11
CA ASP A 299 17.08 28.46 12.19
C ASP A 299 17.00 29.90 11.68
N ILE A 300 15.99 30.64 12.11
CA ILE A 300 15.72 32.03 11.72
C ILE A 300 15.59 32.87 12.99
N LYS A 301 16.39 33.93 13.09
CA LYS A 301 16.38 34.88 14.19
C LYS A 301 16.20 36.30 13.65
N TRP A 302 15.60 37.16 14.47
CA TRP A 302 15.43 38.57 14.16
C TRP A 302 16.20 39.38 15.19
N SER A 303 17.07 40.29 14.74
CA SER A 303 17.87 41.15 15.63
C SER A 303 18.16 42.51 15.01
N ALA A 304 18.90 43.37 15.71
CA ALA A 304 19.40 44.61 15.16
C ALA A 304 20.32 44.38 13.95
N TYR A 305 20.52 45.44 13.16
CA TYR A 305 21.46 45.39 12.05
C TYR A 305 22.87 45.08 12.56
N ASN A 306 23.58 44.22 11.84
CA ASN A 306 24.96 43.83 12.13
C ASN A 306 25.16 43.26 13.56
N ASP A 307 24.26 42.38 14.00
CA ASP A 307 24.38 41.67 15.28
C ASP A 307 25.57 40.70 15.25
N THR A 308 26.69 41.18 15.80
CA THR A 308 27.96 40.43 15.87
C THR A 308 27.84 39.11 16.63
N ASN A 309 26.93 38.97 17.60
CA ASN A 309 26.75 37.71 18.32
C ASN A 309 26.16 36.64 17.40
N LEU A 310 25.14 36.98 16.61
CA LEU A 310 24.53 36.06 15.64
C LEU A 310 25.49 35.71 14.51
N LEU A 311 26.24 36.69 14.01
CA LEU A 311 27.27 36.48 12.99
C LEU A 311 28.38 35.53 13.50
N ASN A 312 28.88 35.73 14.73
CA ASN A 312 29.88 34.86 15.35
C ASN A 312 29.34 33.44 15.63
N GLN A 313 28.03 33.28 15.81
CA GLN A 313 27.36 31.96 15.91
C GLN A 313 27.13 31.30 14.55
N GLY A 314 27.54 31.92 13.44
CA GLY A 314 27.44 31.38 12.09
C GLY A 314 26.10 31.63 11.39
N TYR A 315 25.34 32.64 11.82
CA TYR A 315 24.18 33.11 11.07
C TYR A 315 24.60 34.09 9.97
N THR A 316 23.84 34.12 8.88
CA THR A 316 24.02 35.08 7.78
C THR A 316 22.81 36.00 7.69
N TYR A 317 23.06 37.28 7.47
CA TYR A 317 22.01 38.26 7.22
C TYR A 317 21.30 37.99 5.89
N THR A 318 19.96 37.95 5.88
CA THR A 318 19.18 37.58 4.68
C THR A 318 18.75 38.77 3.82
N GLY A 319 18.81 39.99 4.36
CA GLY A 319 18.27 41.19 3.70
C GLY A 319 16.84 41.55 4.10
N ASN A 320 16.12 40.65 4.79
CA ASN A 320 14.73 40.87 5.18
C ASN A 320 14.62 41.72 6.47
N THR A 321 13.62 42.60 6.52
CA THR A 321 13.36 43.50 7.66
C THR A 321 11.89 43.51 8.09
N ARG A 322 11.58 43.74 9.37
CA ARG A 322 10.20 43.88 9.89
C ARG A 322 10.06 44.94 10.97
#